data_AF-A0A2N9M7L6-F1
#
_entry.id   AF-A0A2N9M7L6-F1
#
_cell.length_a   1.000
_cell.length_b   1.000
_cell.length_c   1.000
_cell.angle_alpha   90.00
_cell.angle_beta   90.00
_cell.angle_gamma   90.00
#
_symmetry.space_group_name_H-M   'P 1'
#
loop_
_entity.id
_entity.type
_entity.pdbx_description
1 polymer ?
#
loop_
_entity_poly.entity_id
_entity_poly.type
_entity_poly.pdbx_seq_one_letter_code
_entity_poly.pdbx_strand_id
1 'polypeptide(L)' 'MDEAARLQTLASELAELVSLHTFPGVIKEAMALIGLAAGACRKPVGPLPPDAREKVSRLLAKLEKEELLGNAGDLVAG' A
#
# COMPACT_ATOMS: atom_id res chain seq x y z
N MET A 1 -8.03 0.75 -25.06
CA MET A 1 -8.66 1.64 -24.05
C MET A 1 -8.95 0.89 -22.77
N ASP A 2 -9.26 -0.40 -22.86
CA ASP A 2 -9.62 -1.26 -21.72
C ASP A 2 -8.53 -1.35 -20.64
N GLU A 3 -7.27 -1.42 -21.05
CA GLU A 3 -6.15 -1.51 -20.10
C GLU A 3 -6.00 -0.26 -19.24
N ALA A 4 -6.10 0.93 -19.84
CA ALA A 4 -6.01 2.19 -19.12
C ALA A 4 -7.17 2.35 -18.12
N ALA A 5 -8.38 1.95 -18.52
CA ALA A 5 -9.54 1.96 -17.63
C ALA A 5 -9.35 1.01 -16.44
N ARG A 6 -8.84 -0.21 -16.69
CA ARG A 6 -8.54 -1.20 -15.64
C ARG A 6 -7.53 -0.65 -14.62
N LEU A 7 -6.39 -0.13 -15.10
CA LEU A 7 -5.35 0.44 -14.24
C LEU A 7 -5.87 1.66 -13.47
N GLN A 8 -6.72 2.48 -14.10
CA GLN A 8 -7.34 3.63 -13.42
C GLN A 8 -8.25 3.19 -12.27
N THR A 9 -9.00 2.09 -12.41
CA THR A 9 -9.81 1.53 -11.31
C THR A 9 -8.93 1.14 -10.13
N LEU A 10 -7.81 0.45 -10.37
CA LEU A 10 -6.87 0.06 -9.31
C LEU A 10 -6.21 1.28 -8.64
N ALA A 11 -5.83 2.28 -9.42
CA ALA A 11 -5.27 3.54 -8.90
C ALA A 11 -6.27 4.28 -8.01
N SER A 12 -7.55 4.29 -8.37
CA SER A 12 -8.61 4.89 -7.55
C SER A 12 -8.80 4.17 -6.21
N GLU A 13 -8.78 2.83 -6.20
CA GLU A 13 -8.85 2.05 -4.95
C GLU A 13 -7.65 2.32 -4.03
N LEU A 14 -6.45 2.49 -4.60
CA LEU A 14 -5.27 2.89 -3.85
C LEU A 14 -5.39 4.33 -3.29
N ALA A 15 -5.97 5.25 -4.06
CA ALA A 15 -6.22 6.62 -3.62
C ALA A 15 -7.21 6.68 -2.44
N GLU A 16 -8.23 5.82 -2.44
CA GLU A 16 -9.14 5.68 -1.30
C GLU A 16 -8.43 5.12 -0.07
N LEU A 17 -7.55 4.13 -0.25
CA LEU A 17 -6.78 3.55 0.84
C LEU A 17 -5.89 4.59 1.53
N VAL A 18 -5.19 5.42 0.77
CA VAL A 18 -4.35 6.49 1.35
C VAL A 18 -5.17 7.56 2.07
N SER A 19 -6.46 7.64 1.79
CA SER A 19 -7.41 8.53 2.46
C SER A 19 -8.00 7.93 3.75
N LEU A 20 -7.84 6.61 3.99
CA LEU A 20 -8.36 5.94 5.21
C LEU A 20 -7.67 6.40 6.50
N HIS A 21 -6.42 6.86 6.41
CA HIS A 21 -5.66 7.33 7.56
C HIS A 21 -4.59 8.33 7.13
N THR A 22 -3.84 8.84 8.09
CA THR A 22 -2.75 9.79 7.87
C THR A 22 -1.63 9.23 6.99
N PHE A 23 -1.29 9.99 5.95
CA PHE A 23 -0.03 9.86 5.25
C PHE A 23 1.12 10.40 6.13
N PRO A 24 2.30 9.74 6.21
CA PRO A 24 2.72 8.54 5.47
C PRO A 24 2.44 7.20 6.18
N GLY A 25 1.67 7.17 7.27
CA GLY A 25 1.47 5.97 8.10
C GLY A 25 0.90 4.78 7.33
N VAL A 26 -0.11 5.01 6.52
CA VAL A 26 -0.75 3.94 5.73
C VAL A 26 0.19 3.32 4.69
N ILE A 27 1.03 4.13 4.04
CA ILE A 27 2.02 3.65 3.05
C ILE A 27 3.17 2.93 3.73
N LYS A 28 3.67 3.41 4.87
CA LYS A 28 4.70 2.70 5.64
C LYS A 28 4.21 1.34 6.13
N GLU A 29 2.95 1.24 6.55
CA GLU A 29 2.34 -0.04 6.90
C GLU A 29 2.24 -0.97 5.69
N ALA A 30 1.79 -0.45 4.54
CA ALA A 30 1.73 -1.21 3.30
C ALA A 30 3.11 -1.75 2.88
N MET A 31 4.14 -0.90 2.94
CA MET A 31 5.53 -1.27 2.69
C MET A 31 6.00 -2.38 3.63
N ALA A 32 5.71 -2.28 4.93
CA ALA A 32 6.06 -3.31 5.90
C ALA A 32 5.36 -4.66 5.62
N LEU A 33 4.08 -4.61 5.20
CA LEU A 33 3.31 -5.80 4.84
C LEU A 33 3.87 -6.53 3.60
N ILE A 34 4.48 -5.80 2.67
CA ILE A 34 5.16 -6.38 1.49
C ILE A 34 6.65 -6.66 1.74
N GLY A 35 7.11 -6.58 2.99
CA GLY A 35 8.48 -6.93 3.38
C GLY A 35 9.52 -5.82 3.21
N LEU A 36 9.12 -4.58 2.89
CA LEU A 36 10.02 -3.43 2.84
C LEU A 36 10.22 -2.80 4.23
N ALA A 37 11.47 -2.52 4.60
CA ALA A 37 11.85 -1.94 5.88
C ALA A 37 11.57 -0.42 5.97
N ALA A 38 10.30 -0.02 5.93
CA ALA A 38 9.89 1.40 5.96
C ALA A 38 10.03 2.07 7.33
N GLY A 39 10.12 1.27 8.39
CA GLY A 39 10.21 1.70 9.78
C GLY A 39 8.97 2.46 10.29
N ALA A 40 8.92 2.69 11.60
CA ALA A 40 7.82 3.41 12.22
C ALA A 40 7.70 4.87 11.71
N CYS A 41 6.49 5.42 11.82
CA CYS A 41 6.30 6.86 11.70
C CYS A 41 6.90 7.60 12.90
N ARG A 42 7.41 8.82 12.65
CA ARG A 42 7.75 9.75 13.74
C ARG A 42 6.46 10.39 14.26
N LYS A 43 6.44 10.72 15.55
CA LYS A 43 5.36 11.49 16.18
C LYS A 43 5.10 12.79 15.39
N PRO A 44 3.83 13.24 15.30
CA PRO A 44 2.65 12.76 16.02
C PRO A 44 1.93 11.57 15.37
N VAL A 45 2.43 11.05 14.24
CA VAL A 45 1.76 9.96 13.52
C VAL A 45 1.95 8.64 14.27
N GLY A 46 0.83 8.11 14.77
CA GLY A 46 0.77 6.83 15.47
C GLY A 46 0.68 5.61 14.54
N PRO A 47 0.61 4.40 15.11
CA PRO A 47 0.40 3.17 14.35
C PRO A 47 -0.95 3.19 13.63
N LEU A 48 -1.04 2.42 12.54
CA LEU A 48 -2.28 2.26 11.81
C LEU A 48 -3.29 1.42 12.64
N PRO A 49 -4.55 1.86 12.77
CA PRO A 49 -5.60 1.08 13.42
C PRO A 49 -5.80 -0.31 12.77
N PRO A 50 -6.20 -1.34 13.54
CA PRO A 50 -6.33 -2.71 13.02
C PRO A 50 -7.28 -2.86 11.82
N ASP A 51 -8.39 -2.11 11.80
CA ASP A 51 -9.38 -2.11 10.73
C ASP A 51 -8.82 -1.49 9.43
N ALA A 52 -8.07 -0.40 9.55
CA ALA A 52 -7.37 0.21 8.43
C ALA A 52 -6.26 -0.73 7.91
N ARG A 53 -5.52 -1.41 8.80
CA ARG A 53 -4.51 -2.41 8.42
C ARG A 53 -5.12 -3.58 7.65
N GLU A 54 -6.30 -4.06 8.05
CA GLU A 54 -7.00 -5.13 7.33
C GLU A 54 -7.39 -4.69 5.90
N LYS A 55 -7.90 -3.45 5.74
CA LYS A 55 -8.20 -2.88 4.42
C LYS A 55 -6.96 -2.78 3.53
N VAL A 56 -5.83 -2.33 4.10
CA VAL A 56 -4.54 -2.29 3.39
C VAL A 56 -4.14 -3.70 2.92
N SER A 57 -4.20 -4.68 3.82
CA SER A 57 -3.84 -6.07 3.49
C SER A 57 -4.69 -6.66 2.36
N ARG A 58 -6.00 -6.38 2.34
CA ARG A 58 -6.89 -6.84 1.27
C ARG A 58 -6.56 -6.21 -0.08
N LEU A 59 -6.24 -4.91 -0.13
CA LEU A 59 -5.84 -4.26 -1.37
C LEU A 59 -4.50 -4.82 -1.87
N LEU A 60 -3.52 -4.99 -0.98
CA LEU A 60 -2.23 -5.58 -1.34
C LEU A 60 -2.37 -6.98 -1.93
N ALA A 61 -3.21 -7.84 -1.33
CA ALA A 61 -3.51 -9.16 -1.89
C ALA A 61 -4.19 -9.12 -3.27
N LYS A 62 -4.94 -8.05 -3.57
CA LYS A 62 -5.50 -7.82 -4.91
C LYS A 62 -4.41 -7.40 -5.90
N LEU A 63 -3.55 -6.45 -5.51
CA LEU A 63 -2.43 -5.99 -6.35
C LEU A 63 -1.41 -7.10 -6.63
N GLU A 64 -1.17 -8.00 -5.67
CA GLU A 64 -0.34 -9.19 -5.85
C GLU A 64 -0.92 -10.12 -6.92
N LYS A 65 -2.23 -10.36 -6.91
CA LYS A 65 -2.92 -11.18 -7.93
C LYS A 65 -2.91 -10.55 -9.32
N GLU A 66 -2.84 -9.23 -9.40
CA GLU A 66 -2.69 -8.49 -10.66
C GLU A 66 -1.22 -8.38 -11.10
N GLU A 67 -0.28 -8.99 -10.36
CA GLU A 67 1.17 -8.96 -10.62
C GLU A 67 1.76 -7.52 -10.62
N LEU A 68 1.15 -6.61 -9.84
CA LEU A 68 1.54 -5.19 -9.75
C LEU A 68 2.42 -4.87 -8.55
N LEU A 69 2.67 -5.83 -7.65
CA LEU A 69 3.65 -5.69 -6.58
C LEU A 69 4.97 -6.32 -7.03
N GLY A 70 6.01 -5.48 -7.15
CA GLY A 70 7.38 -5.95 -7.40
C GLY A 70 7.95 -6.70 -6.19
N ASN A 71 8.98 -7.51 -6.39
CA ASN A 71 9.64 -8.16 -5.26
C ASN A 71 10.37 -7.09 -4.43
N ALA A 72 10.30 -7.20 -3.10
CA ALA A 72 11.01 -6.29 -2.20
C ALA A 72 12.52 -6.21 -2.49
N GLY A 73 13.11 -7.24 -3.10
CA GLY A 73 14.51 -7.26 -3.55
C GLY A 73 14.80 -6.36 -4.76
N ASP A 74 13.82 -6.09 -5.62
CA ASP A 74 14.00 -5.31 -6.85
C ASP A 74 14.05 -3.80 -6.57
N LEU A 75 13.48 -3.35 -5.45
CA LEU A 75 13.38 -1.93 -5.06
C LEU A 75 14.59 -1.41 -4.26
N VAL A 76 15.46 -2.29 -3.75
CA VAL A 76 16.64 -1.93 -2.93
C VAL A 76 17.93 -1.90 -3.77
N ALA A 77 17.89 -2.36 -5.02
CA ALA A 77 19.03 -2.41 -5.94
C ALA A 77 19.20 -1.14 -6.81
N GLY A 78 18.44 -0.08 -6.53
CA GLY A 78 18.47 1.22 -7.24
C GLY A 78 19.15 2.33 -6.47
#